data_AF-A0AAW7ED75-F1
#
_entry.id   AF-A0AAW7ED75-F1
#
_cell.length_a   1.000
_cell.length_b   1.000
_cell.length_c   1.000
_cell.angle_alpha   90.00
_cell.angle_beta   90.00
_cell.angle_gamma   90.00
#
_symmetry.space_group_name_H-M   'P 1'
#
loop_
_entity.id
_entity.type
_entity.pdbx_description
1 polymer ?
#
loop_
_entity_poly.entity_id
_entity_poly.type
_entity_poly.pdbx_seq_one_letter_code
_entity_poly.pdbx_strand_id
1 'polypeptide(L)'
;MTTTRPAWAYTLPAALLLMAPFDILASLAMDIYLPVVPAMPGILNTTPAMIQLTLSLYMVMLGVGQVIFGPLSDRIGRRPILLAGATAFVIASLGAAWSSTAPAFVAFR
;
A
#
# COMPACT_ATOMS: atom_id res chain seq x y z
N MET A 1 -35.49 14.57 -6.76
CA MET A 1 -34.54 13.47 -6.53
C MET A 1 -33.68 13.83 -5.33
N THR A 2 -34.14 13.47 -4.14
CA THR A 2 -33.40 13.62 -2.88
C THR A 2 -32.46 12.43 -2.73
N THR A 3 -31.20 12.59 -3.11
CA THR A 3 -30.14 11.60 -2.81
C THR A 3 -29.87 11.65 -1.30
N THR A 4 -30.59 10.82 -0.54
CA THR A 4 -30.33 10.58 0.88
C THR A 4 -28.94 9.97 1.02
N ARG A 5 -27.94 10.79 1.36
CA ARG A 5 -26.63 10.29 1.76
C ARG A 5 -26.81 9.42 3.02
N PRO A 6 -26.26 8.21 3.05
CA PRO A 6 -26.49 7.30 4.16
C PRO A 6 -25.86 7.81 5.47
N ALA A 7 -26.51 7.56 6.61
CA ALA A 7 -26.20 8.16 7.92
C ALA A 7 -24.78 7.88 8.45
N TRP A 8 -24.11 6.83 7.95
CA TRP A 8 -22.71 6.52 8.28
C TRP A 8 -21.70 7.56 7.78
N ALA A 9 -22.12 8.49 6.91
CA ALA A 9 -21.27 9.54 6.37
C ALA A 9 -20.91 10.65 7.39
N TYR A 10 -21.58 10.72 8.55
CA TYR A 10 -21.44 11.84 9.49
C TYR A 10 -20.91 11.46 10.89
N THR A 11 -20.77 10.16 11.17
CA THR A 11 -20.24 9.69 12.46
C THR A 11 -18.75 9.40 12.35
N LEU A 12 -17.92 10.28 12.93
CA LEU A 12 -16.46 10.10 13.04
C LEU A 12 -16.04 8.67 13.46
N PRO A 13 -16.71 8.00 14.42
CA PRO A 13 -16.34 6.64 14.81
C PRO A 13 -16.51 5.62 13.68
N ALA A 14 -17.58 5.73 12.87
CA ALA A 14 -17.81 4.82 11.76
C ALA A 14 -16.79 5.05 10.63
N ALA A 15 -16.43 6.31 10.35
CA ALA A 15 -15.39 6.64 9.38
C ALA A 15 -14.02 6.08 9.81
N LEU A 16 -13.67 6.24 11.09
CA LEU A 16 -12.44 5.68 11.66
C LEU A 16 -12.45 4.14 11.59
N LEU A 17 -13.54 3.48 11.98
CA LEU A 17 -13.66 2.02 11.90
C LEU A 17 -13.51 1.49 10.47
N LEU A 18 -13.97 2.23 9.47
CA LEU A 18 -13.86 1.85 8.07
C LEU A 18 -12.46 2.12 7.48
N MET A 19 -11.77 3.18 7.90
CA MET A 19 -10.47 3.58 7.34
C MET A 19 -9.27 2.96 8.08
N ALA A 20 -9.38 2.76 9.40
CA ALA A 20 -8.30 2.24 10.24
C ALA A 20 -7.70 0.92 9.75
N PRO A 21 -8.48 -0.08 9.27
CA PRO A 21 -7.90 -1.32 8.76
C PRO A 21 -6.94 -1.10 7.58
N PHE A 22 -7.22 -0.15 6.69
CA PHE A 22 -6.37 0.14 5.54
C PHE A 22 -5.04 0.78 5.96
N ASP A 23 -5.08 1.65 6.97
CA ASP A 23 -3.89 2.32 7.50
C ASP A 23 -3.00 1.34 8.30
N ILE A 24 -3.64 0.49 9.10
CA ILE A 24 -2.97 -0.60 9.82
C ILE A 24 -2.30 -1.56 8.84
N LEU A 25 -2.97 -1.92 7.73
CA LEU A 25 -2.41 -2.83 6.73
C LEU A 25 -1.10 -2.29 6.13
N ALA A 26 -1.04 -0.98 5.87
CA ALA A 26 0.14 -0.33 5.33
C ALA A 26 1.33 -0.35 6.31
N SER A 27 1.08 -0.02 7.60
CA SER A 27 2.14 -0.08 8.63
C SER A 27 2.61 -1.51 8.86
N LEU A 28 1.65 -2.46 8.99
CA LEU A 28 1.94 -3.86 9.25
C LEU A 28 2.84 -4.49 8.17
N ALA A 29 2.62 -4.14 6.90
CA ALA A 29 3.46 -4.62 5.80
C ALA A 29 4.93 -4.21 5.97
N MET A 30 5.18 -2.98 6.43
CA MET A 30 6.54 -2.47 6.70
C MET A 30 7.16 -3.14 7.93
N ASP A 31 6.37 -3.31 8.98
CA ASP A 31 6.81 -3.89 10.25
C ASP A 31 7.20 -5.36 10.11
N ILE A 32 6.50 -6.11 9.26
CA ILE A 32 6.86 -7.50 8.92
C ILE A 32 8.08 -7.56 7.99
N TYR A 33 8.29 -6.54 7.15
CA TYR A 33 9.38 -6.52 6.19
C TYR A 33 10.76 -6.33 6.84
N LEU A 34 10.88 -5.37 7.73
CA LEU A 34 12.15 -4.99 8.37
C LEU A 34 12.95 -6.16 8.98
N PRO A 35 12.35 -7.09 9.75
CA PRO A 35 13.10 -8.19 10.35
C PRO A 35 13.57 -9.24 9.32
N VAL A 36 12.91 -9.34 8.16
CA VAL A 36 13.26 -10.35 7.14
C VAL A 36 14.27 -9.82 6.11
N VAL A 37 14.47 -8.49 6.04
CA VAL A 37 15.44 -7.82 5.14
C VAL A 37 16.82 -8.49 5.15
N PRO A 38 17.44 -8.86 6.30
CA PRO A 38 18.75 -9.49 6.30
C PRO A 38 18.80 -10.88 5.65
N ALA A 39 17.67 -11.61 5.65
CA ALA A 39 17.57 -12.95 5.05
C ALA A 39 17.18 -12.92 3.56
N MET A 40 16.58 -11.83 3.09
CA MET A 40 16.12 -11.70 1.69
C MET A 40 17.19 -11.90 0.62
N PRO A 41 18.44 -11.42 0.76
CA PRO A 41 19.50 -11.66 -0.23
C PRO A 41 19.71 -13.16 -0.51
N GLY A 42 19.64 -14.00 0.53
CA GLY A 42 19.79 -15.45 0.40
C GLY A 42 18.56 -16.12 -0.21
N ILE A 43 17.36 -15.63 0.09
CA ILE A 43 16.09 -16.20 -0.41
C ILE A 43 15.88 -15.86 -1.90
N LEU A 44 16.14 -14.61 -2.27
CA LEU A 44 15.90 -14.10 -3.63
C LEU A 44 17.13 -14.21 -4.54
N ASN A 45 18.22 -14.84 -4.08
CA ASN A 45 19.51 -14.93 -4.76
C ASN A 45 19.98 -13.57 -5.31
N THR A 46 20.01 -12.56 -4.44
CA THR A 46 20.26 -11.17 -4.82
C THR A 46 21.27 -10.49 -3.90
N THR A 47 21.61 -9.23 -4.21
CA THR A 47 22.53 -8.43 -3.42
C THR A 47 21.79 -7.59 -2.37
N PRO A 48 22.43 -7.25 -1.24
CA PRO A 48 21.86 -6.32 -0.27
C PRO A 48 21.47 -4.96 -0.88
N ALA A 49 22.20 -4.52 -1.91
CA ALA A 49 21.90 -3.28 -2.65
C ALA A 49 20.53 -3.32 -3.32
N MET A 50 20.10 -4.47 -3.87
CA MET A 50 18.76 -4.62 -4.44
C MET A 50 17.67 -4.57 -3.37
N ILE A 51 17.92 -5.13 -2.19
CA ILE A 51 16.98 -5.03 -1.08
C ILE A 51 16.88 -3.59 -0.58
N GLN A 52 17.99 -2.86 -0.48
CA GLN A 52 17.98 -1.43 -0.16
C GLN A 52 17.26 -0.59 -1.23
N LEU A 53 17.37 -0.94 -2.51
CA LEU A 53 16.63 -0.27 -3.58
C LEU A 53 15.12 -0.34 -3.35
N THR A 54 14.58 -1.47 -2.89
CA THR A 54 13.14 -1.57 -2.58
C THR A 54 12.71 -0.61 -1.47
N LEU A 55 13.54 -0.41 -0.44
CA LEU A 55 13.27 0.55 0.64
C LEU A 55 13.28 1.99 0.12
N SER A 56 14.26 2.33 -0.72
CA SER A 56 14.35 3.65 -1.36
C SER A 56 13.14 3.91 -2.27
N LEU A 57 12.77 2.93 -3.10
CA LEU A 57 11.60 3.02 -3.97
C LEU A 57 10.31 3.17 -3.17
N TYR A 58 10.16 2.41 -2.08
CA TYR A 58 9.02 2.54 -1.17
C TYR A 58 8.89 3.96 -0.62
N MET A 59 9.99 4.55 -0.12
CA MET A 59 9.99 5.93 0.37
C MET A 59 9.61 6.95 -0.72
N VAL A 60 10.15 6.79 -1.93
CA VAL A 60 9.83 7.66 -3.07
C VAL A 60 8.37 7.53 -3.47
N MET A 61 7.87 6.31 -3.60
CA MET A 61 6.47 6.02 -3.94
C MET A 61 5.51 6.54 -2.87
N LEU A 62 5.87 6.42 -1.59
CA LEU A 62 5.08 7.04 -0.52
C LEU A 62 5.03 8.56 -0.69
N GLY A 63 6.17 9.23 -0.87
CA GLY A 63 6.21 10.68 -1.03
C GLY A 63 5.39 11.16 -2.23
N VAL A 64 5.61 10.55 -3.40
CA VAL A 64 4.87 10.87 -4.63
C VAL A 64 3.39 10.53 -4.48
N GLY A 65 3.09 9.38 -3.88
CA GLY A 65 1.73 8.90 -3.63
C GLY A 65 0.93 9.87 -2.77
N GLN A 66 1.50 10.38 -1.67
CA GLN A 66 0.81 11.35 -0.80
C GLN A 66 0.43 12.63 -1.58
N VAL A 67 1.32 13.13 -2.45
CA VAL A 67 1.09 14.33 -3.26
C VAL A 67 0.01 14.09 -4.33
N ILE A 68 -0.03 12.91 -4.96
CA ILE A 68 -0.99 12.60 -6.02
C ILE A 68 -2.35 12.21 -5.44
N PHE A 69 -2.38 11.29 -4.48
CA PHE A 69 -3.62 10.71 -3.97
C PHE A 69 -4.40 11.68 -3.08
N GLY A 70 -3.77 12.70 -2.49
CA GLY A 70 -4.49 13.74 -1.73
C GLY A 70 -5.51 14.50 -2.60
N PRO A 71 -5.06 15.29 -3.60
CA PRO A 71 -5.96 16.03 -4.50
C PRO A 71 -6.91 15.13 -5.29
N LEU A 72 -6.44 13.93 -5.67
CA LEU A 72 -7.27 12.95 -6.38
C LEU A 72 -8.42 12.46 -5.49
N SER A 73 -8.15 12.18 -4.21
CA SER A 73 -9.13 11.76 -3.19
C SER A 73 -10.20 12.82 -2.97
N ASP A 74 -9.81 14.09 -2.99
CA ASP A 74 -10.75 15.20 -2.83
C ASP A 74 -11.62 15.43 -4.07
N ARG A 75 -11.13 15.12 -5.28
CA ARG A 75 -11.87 15.30 -6.54
C ARG A 75 -12.81 14.14 -6.90
N ILE A 76 -12.33 12.89 -6.78
CA ILE A 76 -13.09 11.69 -7.19
C ILE A 76 -13.88 11.11 -6.00
N GLY A 77 -13.52 11.51 -4.78
CA GLY A 77 -14.06 10.99 -3.54
C GLY A 77 -13.21 9.86 -2.96
N ARG A 78 -13.23 9.75 -1.64
CA ARG A 78 -12.37 8.84 -0.86
C ARG A 78 -12.61 7.35 -1.16
N ARG A 79 -13.87 6.93 -1.29
CA ARG A 79 -14.25 5.52 -1.46
C ARG A 79 -13.68 4.86 -2.73
N PRO A 80 -13.86 5.41 -3.96
CA PRO A 80 -13.31 4.78 -5.16
C PRO A 80 -11.78 4.70 -5.13
N ILE A 81 -11.10 5.69 -4.56
CA ILE A 81 -9.64 5.72 -4.48
C ILE A 81 -9.11 4.71 -3.46
N LEU A 82 -9.77 4.58 -2.30
CA LEU A 82 -9.42 3.54 -1.33
C LEU A 82 -9.59 2.14 -1.91
N LEU A 83 -10.69 1.87 -2.60
CA LEU A 83 -10.94 0.55 -3.21
C LEU A 83 -9.97 0.25 -4.36
N ALA A 84 -9.64 1.25 -5.19
CA ALA A 84 -8.65 1.11 -6.25
C ALA A 84 -7.25 0.83 -5.67
N GLY A 85 -6.84 1.58 -4.65
CA GLY A 85 -5.56 1.38 -3.95
C GLY A 85 -5.50 0.01 -3.27
N ALA A 86 -6.56 -0.42 -2.60
CA ALA A 86 -6.65 -1.74 -1.98
C ALA A 86 -6.56 -2.88 -3.02
N THR A 87 -7.24 -2.73 -4.15
CA THR A 87 -7.17 -3.72 -5.25
C THR A 87 -5.76 -3.80 -5.82
N ALA A 88 -5.13 -2.65 -6.06
CA ALA A 88 -3.74 -2.58 -6.50
C ALA A 88 -2.78 -3.22 -5.48
N PHE A 89 -2.97 -2.96 -4.20
CA PHE A 89 -2.20 -3.55 -3.11
C PHE A 89 -2.30 -5.08 -3.09
N VAL A 90 -3.51 -5.63 -3.27
CA VAL A 90 -3.72 -7.09 -3.33
C VAL A 90 -2.99 -7.69 -4.54
N ILE A 91 -3.15 -7.10 -5.73
CA ILE A 91 -2.50 -7.59 -6.95
C ILE A 91 -0.98 -7.53 -6.82
N ALA A 92 -0.43 -6.42 -6.33
CA ALA A 92 1.00 -6.25 -6.11
C ALA A 92 1.53 -7.25 -5.06
N SER A 93 0.81 -7.45 -3.95
CA SER A 93 1.17 -8.41 -2.91
C SER A 93 1.21 -9.84 -3.43
N LEU A 94 0.22 -10.24 -4.23
CA LEU A 94 0.19 -11.55 -4.89
C LEU A 94 1.33 -11.70 -5.91
N GLY A 95 1.62 -10.67 -6.70
CA GLY A 95 2.75 -10.64 -7.62
C GLY A 95 4.10 -10.78 -6.91
N ALA A 96 4.27 -10.08 -5.79
CA ALA A 96 5.47 -10.17 -4.96
C ALA A 96 5.61 -11.57 -4.31
N ALA A 97 4.50 -12.17 -3.87
CA ALA A 97 4.49 -13.52 -3.31
C ALA A 97 4.83 -14.60 -4.35
N TRP A 98 4.43 -14.41 -5.62
CA TRP A 98 4.78 -15.32 -6.71
C TRP A 98 6.17 -15.09 -7.28
N SER A 99 6.78 -13.95 -6.98
CA SER A 99 8.08 -13.58 -7.54
C SER A 99 9.20 -14.48 -7.00
N SER A 100 9.82 -15.25 -7.89
CA SER A 100 11.00 -16.06 -7.58
C SER A 100 12.33 -15.36 -7.90
N THR A 101 12.28 -14.13 -8.43
CA THR A 101 13.47 -13.36 -8.80
C THR A 101 13.46 -11.97 -8.17
N ALA A 102 14.64 -11.44 -7.85
CA ALA A 102 14.74 -10.12 -7.23
C ALA A 102 14.19 -8.96 -8.09
N PRO A 103 14.42 -8.89 -9.43
CA PRO A 103 13.86 -7.82 -10.23
C PRO A 103 12.33 -7.82 -10.29
N ALA A 104 11.71 -9.01 -10.38
CA ALA A 104 10.26 -9.12 -10.33
C ALA A 104 9.71 -8.74 -8.94
N PHE A 105 10.43 -9.10 -7.87
CA PHE A 105 10.05 -8.72 -6.51
C PHE A 105 10.10 -7.20 -6.33
N VAL A 106 11.15 -6.55 -6.84
CA VAL A 106 11.30 -5.09 -6.83
C VAL A 106 10.19 -4.41 -7.65
N ALA A 107 9.78 -4.99 -8.79
CA ALA A 107 8.73 -4.42 -9.63
C ALA A 107 7.32 -4.46 -8.99
N PHE A 108 7.05 -5.47 -8.18
CA PHE A 108 5.78 -5.59 -7.44
C PHE A 108 5.81 -4.93 -6.05
N ARG A 109 6.91 -4.30 -5.68
CA ARG A 109 7.09 -3.58 -4.41
C ARG A 109 6.66 -2.12 -4.51
#